data_AF-A0A7J6QHD1-F1
#
_entry.id   AF-A0A7J6QHD1-F1
#
_cell.length_a   1.000
_cell.length_b   1.000
_cell.length_c   1.000
_cell.angle_alpha   90.00
_cell.angle_beta   90.00
_cell.angle_gamma   90.00
#
_symmetry.space_group_name_H-M   'P 1'
#
loop_
_entity.id
_entity.type
_entity.pdbx_description
1 polymer ?
#
loop_
_entity_poly.entity_id
_entity_poly.type
_entity_poly.pdbx_seq_one_letter_code
_entity_poly.pdbx_strand_id
1 'polypeptide(L)'
;AKAVSAAEELQDFRREREGQLIIREQAPLLVISFGQKYSGPNSSKYKIEGKYHIPVNYKAILKWGDDEMVVLTRQGPFGPEFQIIYLPKSTVADDFTLFDWNSNMTQLWDELLTVLETMDEGGTRDMTVFTQGPWHVFGFTEDAVQLELDKVKKKDDTEDLVDGILYCEEPDKPTSEEFQRYLGVQPEVDDHFVWISHEFMNEPLPANYYQYKKMLSAARINRPLPHWKTIMSFQVEFLFSELFNLNDPSKTDFDVPIETVNNVFELARIFKVDIKEEPYLTHVLKRALRHYADVVRSKRAVGGVEEFRNLMQR
;
A
#
# COMPACT_ATOMS: atom_id res chain seq x y z
N ALA A 1 0.53 -21.93 -22.16
CA ALA A 1 -0.46 -21.85 -21.05
C ALA A 1 0.19 -21.50 -19.72
N LYS A 2 1.25 -22.20 -19.25
CA LYS A 2 2.01 -21.77 -18.05
C LYS A 2 2.80 -20.47 -18.21
N ALA A 3 3.31 -20.18 -19.41
CA ALA A 3 4.10 -18.96 -19.67
C ALA A 3 3.26 -17.66 -19.69
N VAL A 4 1.99 -17.74 -20.08
CA VAL A 4 1.08 -16.57 -20.09
C VAL A 4 0.75 -16.14 -18.65
N SER A 5 0.61 -17.10 -17.74
CA SER A 5 0.41 -16.81 -16.31
C SER A 5 1.61 -16.12 -15.66
N ALA A 6 2.84 -16.42 -16.11
CA ALA A 6 4.05 -15.75 -15.60
C ALA A 6 4.24 -14.34 -16.19
N ALA A 7 3.72 -14.10 -17.40
CA ALA A 7 3.70 -12.78 -18.02
C ALA A 7 2.55 -11.89 -17.51
N GLU A 8 1.44 -12.48 -17.06
CA GLU A 8 0.34 -11.76 -16.41
C GLU A 8 0.73 -11.28 -14.99
N GLU A 9 1.64 -11.97 -14.29
CA GLU A 9 2.28 -11.45 -13.05
C GLU A 9 3.19 -10.24 -13.30
N LEU A 10 3.62 -9.99 -14.55
CA LEU A 10 4.32 -8.76 -14.94
C LEU A 10 3.35 -7.60 -15.22
N GLN A 11 2.03 -7.77 -15.14
CA GLN A 11 1.07 -6.65 -15.29
C GLN A 11 1.01 -5.72 -14.06
N ASP A 12 1.75 -6.03 -12.99
CA ASP A 12 1.88 -5.17 -11.81
C ASP A 12 2.80 -3.95 -12.01
N PHE A 13 3.24 -3.64 -13.24
CA PHE A 13 3.91 -2.38 -13.58
C PHE A 13 2.93 -1.18 -13.66
N ARG A 14 1.94 -1.07 -12.77
CA ARG A 14 1.24 0.20 -12.56
C ARG A 14 2.18 1.16 -11.82
N ARG A 15 2.68 2.17 -12.55
CA ARG A 15 3.59 3.20 -12.02
C ARG A 15 2.84 4.13 -11.06
N GLU A 16 3.11 4.04 -9.76
CA GLU A 16 2.68 5.03 -8.76
C GLU A 16 3.75 6.11 -8.46
N ARG A 17 5.01 5.88 -8.85
CA ARG A 17 6.08 6.90 -8.92
C ARG A 17 6.82 6.81 -10.26
N GLU A 18 7.26 7.95 -10.78
CA GLU A 18 8.21 8.01 -11.89
C GLU A 18 9.55 7.42 -11.40
N GLY A 19 9.97 6.29 -11.98
CA GLY A 19 11.31 5.74 -11.71
C GLY A 19 12.40 6.78 -12.00
N GLN A 20 13.52 6.72 -11.29
CA GLN A 20 14.60 7.69 -11.49
C GLN A 20 15.44 7.28 -12.69
N LEU A 21 15.42 8.11 -13.73
CA LEU A 21 16.29 7.95 -14.88
C LEU A 21 17.68 8.53 -14.58
N ILE A 22 18.67 7.66 -14.53
CA ILE A 22 20.10 8.00 -14.43
C ILE A 22 20.66 7.97 -15.85
N ILE A 23 20.95 9.15 -16.39
CA ILE A 23 21.54 9.29 -17.72
C ILE A 23 23.06 9.12 -17.58
N ARG A 24 23.59 8.05 -18.15
CA ARG A 24 25.03 7.81 -18.29
C ARG A 24 25.45 8.04 -19.73
N GLU A 25 26.73 8.29 -19.95
CA GLU A 25 27.29 8.47 -21.29
C GLU A 25 27.15 7.21 -22.16
N GLN A 26 27.13 6.03 -21.55
CA GLN A 26 27.19 4.75 -22.27
C GLN A 26 25.82 4.08 -22.42
N ALA A 27 25.00 4.07 -21.36
CA ALA A 27 23.69 3.44 -21.36
C ALA A 27 22.79 4.07 -20.27
N PRO A 28 21.58 4.54 -20.61
CA PRO A 28 20.68 5.07 -19.61
C PRO A 28 20.15 3.94 -18.71
N LEU A 29 20.07 4.23 -17.41
CA LEU A 29 19.59 3.32 -16.38
C LEU A 29 18.34 3.91 -15.73
N LEU A 30 17.23 3.18 -15.76
CA LEU A 30 16.01 3.54 -15.07
C LEU A 30 15.90 2.74 -13.79
N VAL A 31 16.05 3.39 -12.64
CA VAL A 31 15.80 2.76 -11.33
C VAL A 31 14.31 2.86 -11.03
N ILE A 32 13.62 1.71 -11.05
CA ILE A 32 12.20 1.61 -10.76
C ILE A 32 11.97 1.60 -9.25
N SER A 33 12.83 0.87 -8.53
CA SER A 33 12.78 0.76 -7.07
C SER A 33 14.21 0.75 -6.53
N PHE A 34 14.52 1.65 -5.60
CA PHE A 34 15.81 1.69 -4.91
C PHE A 34 15.97 0.54 -3.91
N GLY A 35 14.86 -0.08 -3.48
CA GLY A 35 14.90 -1.11 -2.44
C GLY A 35 15.35 -0.55 -1.09
N GLN A 36 15.84 -1.45 -0.24
CA GLN A 36 16.31 -1.14 1.11
C GLN A 36 17.64 -1.84 1.40
N LYS A 37 18.36 -1.38 2.42
CA LYS A 37 19.60 -2.05 2.84
C LYS A 37 19.30 -3.45 3.36
N TYR A 38 20.13 -4.42 2.97
CA TYR A 38 20.07 -5.75 3.55
C TYR A 38 20.28 -5.69 5.08
N SER A 39 19.26 -6.13 5.83
CA SER A 39 19.23 -6.16 7.30
C SER A 39 19.40 -7.57 7.89
N GLY A 40 19.59 -8.59 7.05
CA GLY A 40 19.73 -9.98 7.49
C GLY A 40 21.09 -10.32 8.13
N PRO A 41 21.30 -11.61 8.47
CA PRO A 41 22.51 -12.08 9.15
C PRO A 41 23.78 -11.69 8.39
N ASN A 42 24.81 -11.22 9.11
CA ASN A 42 26.08 -10.77 8.51
C ASN A 42 25.97 -9.64 7.48
N SER A 43 25.04 -8.70 7.66
CA SER A 43 24.85 -7.55 6.75
C SER A 43 26.13 -6.77 6.42
N SER A 44 27.09 -6.71 7.34
CA SER A 44 28.40 -6.09 7.12
C SER A 44 29.25 -6.78 6.04
N LYS A 45 29.01 -8.07 5.76
CA LYS A 45 29.70 -8.83 4.71
C LYS A 45 29.13 -8.55 3.31
N TYR A 46 27.89 -8.09 3.22
CA TYR A 46 27.20 -7.83 1.95
C TYR A 46 27.40 -6.38 1.52
N LYS A 47 28.65 -6.06 1.21
CA LYS A 47 29.07 -4.78 0.66
C LYS A 47 29.94 -4.97 -0.59
N ILE A 48 29.65 -4.19 -1.61
CA ILE A 48 30.46 -4.15 -2.83
C ILE A 48 31.71 -3.33 -2.49
N GLU A 49 32.89 -3.92 -2.74
CA GLU A 49 34.20 -3.30 -2.47
C GLU A 49 34.37 -2.84 -1.01
N GLY A 50 33.61 -3.41 -0.07
CA GLY A 50 33.58 -2.99 1.33
C GLY A 50 32.96 -1.59 1.57
N LYS A 51 32.55 -0.89 0.50
CA LYS A 51 32.04 0.48 0.54
C LYS A 51 30.53 0.54 0.32
N TYR A 52 30.04 -0.01 -0.78
CA TYR A 52 28.66 0.21 -1.22
C TYR A 52 27.71 -0.84 -0.69
N HIS A 53 26.51 -0.42 -0.33
CA HIS A 53 25.45 -1.30 0.14
C HIS A 53 24.79 -2.03 -1.02
N ILE A 54 24.56 -3.34 -0.86
CA ILE A 54 23.72 -4.12 -1.78
C ILE A 54 22.27 -3.96 -1.32
N PRO A 55 21.39 -3.33 -2.14
CA PRO A 55 19.99 -3.20 -1.83
C PRO A 55 19.23 -4.52 -2.05
N VAL A 56 18.14 -4.66 -1.33
CA VAL A 56 17.12 -5.71 -1.43
C VAL A 56 15.85 -5.08 -1.97
N ASN A 57 15.09 -5.79 -2.81
CA ASN A 57 13.91 -5.28 -3.51
C ASN A 57 14.22 -4.11 -4.47
N TYR A 58 15.49 -3.97 -4.84
CA TYR A 58 15.95 -3.10 -5.92
C TYR A 58 15.50 -3.64 -7.27
N LYS A 59 15.02 -2.74 -8.13
CA LYS A 59 14.60 -3.03 -9.50
C LYS A 59 15.11 -1.93 -10.42
N ALA A 60 15.87 -2.28 -11.44
CA ALA A 60 16.32 -1.33 -12.45
C ALA A 60 16.29 -1.91 -13.85
N ILE A 61 16.12 -1.04 -14.83
CA ILE A 61 16.17 -1.35 -16.26
C ILE A 61 17.35 -0.61 -16.86
N LEU A 62 18.28 -1.35 -17.44
CA LEU A 62 19.35 -0.81 -18.26
C LEU A 62 18.93 -0.91 -19.72
N LYS A 63 19.06 0.18 -20.47
CA LYS A 63 18.90 0.14 -21.93
C LYS A 63 20.26 0.03 -22.61
N TRP A 64 20.48 -1.03 -23.37
CA TRP A 64 21.70 -1.27 -24.11
C TRP A 64 21.41 -1.29 -25.62
N GLY A 65 21.64 -0.13 -26.25
CA GLY A 65 21.22 0.11 -27.62
C GLY A 65 19.70 0.04 -27.74
N ASP A 66 19.25 -1.03 -28.39
CA ASP A 66 17.84 -1.33 -28.65
C ASP A 66 17.26 -2.37 -27.67
N ASP A 67 18.11 -3.03 -26.90
CA ASP A 67 17.76 -4.11 -25.98
C ASP A 67 17.65 -3.59 -24.55
N GLU A 68 16.94 -4.33 -23.70
CA GLU A 68 16.74 -3.98 -22.31
C GLU A 68 17.19 -5.11 -21.38
N MET A 69 17.72 -4.73 -20.22
CA MET A 69 18.09 -5.65 -19.16
C MET A 69 17.42 -5.22 -17.88
N VAL A 70 16.68 -6.11 -17.26
CA VAL A 70 16.07 -5.88 -15.94
C VAL A 70 16.90 -6.61 -14.90
N VAL A 71 17.28 -5.89 -13.86
CA VAL A 71 17.91 -6.47 -12.67
C VAL A 71 16.96 -6.35 -11.49
N LEU A 72 16.81 -7.44 -10.76
CA LEU A 72 16.00 -7.54 -9.56
C LEU A 72 16.86 -8.06 -8.43
N THR A 73 16.58 -7.60 -7.21
CA THR A 73 17.18 -8.14 -5.99
C THR A 73 16.09 -8.52 -5.00
N ARG A 74 16.36 -9.52 -4.16
CA ARG A 74 15.47 -9.91 -3.07
C ARG A 74 16.26 -10.41 -1.87
N GLN A 75 15.57 -10.56 -0.74
CA GLN A 75 16.16 -11.17 0.45
C GLN A 75 16.15 -12.68 0.29
N GLY A 76 17.34 -13.28 0.19
CA GLY A 76 17.52 -14.72 0.25
C GLY A 76 17.78 -15.21 1.69
N PRO A 77 17.78 -16.53 1.89
CA PRO A 77 17.97 -17.15 3.21
C PRO A 77 19.35 -16.88 3.82
N PHE A 78 20.36 -16.68 2.99
CA PHE A 78 21.75 -16.50 3.44
C PHE A 78 22.33 -15.13 3.09
N GLY A 79 21.64 -14.32 2.29
CA GLY A 79 22.14 -13.05 1.75
C GLY A 79 21.21 -12.51 0.66
N PRO A 80 21.53 -11.36 0.05
CA PRO A 80 20.83 -10.88 -1.13
C PRO A 80 20.92 -11.90 -2.28
N GLU A 81 19.80 -12.10 -2.97
CA GLU A 81 19.74 -12.83 -4.23
C GLU A 81 19.45 -11.87 -5.37
N PHE A 82 19.92 -12.23 -6.55
CA PHE A 82 19.86 -11.43 -7.76
C PHE A 82 19.15 -12.22 -8.85
N GLN A 83 18.44 -11.49 -9.71
CA GLN A 83 17.86 -12.02 -10.92
C GLN A 83 18.10 -11.04 -12.06
N ILE A 84 18.45 -11.57 -13.23
CA ILE A 84 18.62 -10.80 -14.45
C ILE A 84 17.60 -11.30 -15.46
N ILE A 85 16.98 -10.37 -16.18
CA ILE A 85 16.10 -10.64 -17.31
C ILE A 85 16.67 -9.87 -18.48
N TYR A 86 17.03 -10.57 -19.55
CA TYR A 86 17.49 -9.95 -20.78
C TYR A 86 16.39 -9.98 -21.83
N LEU A 87 16.08 -8.80 -22.37
CA LEU A 87 15.00 -8.52 -23.31
C LEU A 87 15.62 -7.99 -24.62
N PRO A 88 16.02 -8.85 -25.56
CA PRO A 88 16.45 -8.42 -26.87
C PRO A 88 15.30 -7.76 -27.64
N LYS A 89 15.63 -6.83 -28.55
CA LYS A 89 14.66 -6.25 -29.50
C LYS A 89 14.29 -7.30 -30.55
N SER A 90 13.41 -8.23 -30.19
CA SER A 90 12.84 -9.22 -31.09
C SER A 90 11.41 -8.84 -31.52
N THR A 91 11.03 -9.25 -32.71
CA THR A 91 9.62 -9.21 -33.17
C THR A 91 8.78 -10.34 -32.57
N VAL A 92 9.41 -11.26 -31.85
CA VAL A 92 8.78 -12.41 -31.18
C VAL A 92 8.73 -12.15 -29.68
N ALA A 93 7.53 -12.19 -29.10
CA ALA A 93 7.30 -11.83 -27.69
C ALA A 93 7.95 -12.77 -26.66
N ASP A 94 8.44 -13.95 -27.10
CA ASP A 94 9.00 -15.00 -26.23
C ASP A 94 10.54 -15.06 -26.26
N ASP A 95 11.21 -14.19 -27.00
CA ASP A 95 12.68 -14.13 -27.01
C ASP A 95 13.16 -13.29 -25.82
N PHE A 96 13.15 -13.86 -24.63
CA PHE A 96 13.84 -13.27 -23.47
C PHE A 96 14.59 -14.34 -22.70
N THR A 97 15.69 -13.94 -22.08
CA THR A 97 16.48 -14.84 -21.23
C THR A 97 16.25 -14.47 -19.78
N LEU A 98 15.58 -15.38 -19.06
CA LEU A 98 15.38 -15.29 -17.62
C LEU A 98 16.46 -16.11 -16.93
N PHE A 99 17.33 -15.46 -16.17
CA PHE A 99 18.26 -16.15 -15.29
C PHE A 99 17.56 -16.47 -13.97
N ASP A 100 17.86 -17.61 -13.37
CA ASP A 100 17.27 -17.98 -12.09
C ASP A 100 17.84 -17.13 -10.94
N TRP A 101 17.08 -17.02 -9.85
CA TRP A 101 17.56 -16.33 -8.65
C TRP A 101 18.85 -16.99 -8.13
N ASN A 102 19.91 -16.19 -8.00
CA ASN A 102 21.20 -16.65 -7.52
C ASN A 102 21.81 -15.64 -6.54
N SER A 103 22.48 -16.12 -5.50
CA SER A 103 23.21 -15.27 -4.55
C SER A 103 24.60 -14.87 -5.05
N ASN A 104 25.09 -15.52 -6.11
CA ASN A 104 26.36 -15.24 -6.73
C ASN A 104 26.19 -14.38 -8.00
N MET A 105 26.32 -13.06 -7.83
CA MET A 105 26.26 -12.11 -8.94
C MET A 105 27.34 -12.36 -10.00
N THR A 106 28.54 -12.81 -9.61
CA THR A 106 29.62 -13.08 -10.58
C THR A 106 29.23 -14.20 -11.53
N GLN A 107 28.62 -15.27 -11.01
CA GLN A 107 28.15 -16.37 -11.84
C GLN A 107 27.04 -15.91 -12.80
N LEU A 108 26.03 -15.19 -12.31
CA LEU A 108 24.97 -14.63 -13.15
C LEU A 108 25.51 -13.69 -14.22
N TRP A 109 26.54 -12.92 -13.87
CA TRP A 109 27.19 -12.02 -14.80
C TRP A 109 27.90 -12.77 -15.92
N ASP A 110 28.68 -13.80 -15.59
CA ASP A 110 29.37 -14.61 -16.59
C ASP A 110 28.38 -15.34 -17.52
N GLU A 111 27.27 -15.85 -16.96
CA GLU A 111 26.18 -16.45 -17.73
C GLU A 111 25.54 -15.43 -18.68
N LEU A 112 25.26 -14.21 -18.20
CA LEU A 112 24.75 -13.11 -19.04
C LEU A 112 25.72 -12.79 -20.17
N LEU A 113 27.00 -12.57 -19.87
CA LEU A 113 28.00 -12.22 -20.89
C LEU A 113 28.12 -13.30 -21.96
N THR A 114 28.07 -14.58 -21.56
CA THR A 114 28.08 -15.70 -22.50
C THR A 114 26.88 -15.62 -23.47
N VAL A 115 25.68 -15.32 -22.96
CA VAL A 115 24.48 -15.14 -23.80
C VAL A 115 24.66 -13.96 -24.76
N LEU A 116 25.15 -12.82 -24.28
CA LEU A 116 25.33 -11.63 -25.12
C LEU A 116 26.37 -11.86 -26.22
N GLU A 117 27.48 -12.53 -25.91
CA GLU A 117 28.52 -12.90 -26.88
C GLU A 117 27.98 -13.86 -27.95
N THR A 118 27.13 -14.81 -27.57
CA THR A 118 26.48 -15.72 -28.54
C THR A 118 25.44 -15.03 -29.41
N MET A 119 24.85 -13.91 -28.96
CA MET A 119 23.86 -13.17 -29.74
C MET A 119 24.48 -12.09 -30.62
N ASP A 120 25.67 -11.59 -30.29
CA ASP A 120 26.46 -10.68 -31.14
C ASP A 120 27.44 -11.46 -32.03
N GLU A 121 26.93 -12.48 -32.75
CA GLU A 121 27.65 -13.21 -33.81
C GLU A 121 28.05 -12.27 -34.96
N GLY A 122 29.06 -11.42 -34.72
CA GLY A 122 29.49 -10.36 -35.62
C GLY A 122 30.29 -9.23 -34.97
N GLY A 123 30.31 -9.12 -33.64
CA GLY A 123 31.07 -8.08 -32.91
C GLY A 123 30.59 -6.67 -33.25
N THR A 124 29.31 -6.52 -33.55
CA THR A 124 28.74 -5.26 -34.04
C THR A 124 28.25 -4.36 -32.91
N ARG A 125 28.05 -4.93 -31.71
CA ARG A 125 27.49 -4.20 -30.57
C ARG A 125 28.58 -3.72 -29.63
N ASP A 126 28.36 -2.54 -29.07
CA ASP A 126 29.29 -1.93 -28.14
C ASP A 126 29.23 -2.62 -26.76
N MET A 127 30.19 -3.50 -26.50
CA MET A 127 30.32 -4.22 -25.22
C MET A 127 31.08 -3.43 -24.15
N THR A 128 31.49 -2.18 -24.42
CA THR A 128 32.32 -1.40 -23.48
C THR A 128 31.63 -1.16 -22.13
N VAL A 129 30.30 -1.06 -22.12
CA VAL A 129 29.47 -0.95 -20.89
C VAL A 129 29.79 -2.09 -19.91
N PHE A 130 29.97 -3.31 -20.41
CA PHE A 130 30.13 -4.50 -19.56
C PHE A 130 31.51 -4.62 -18.90
N THR A 131 32.51 -3.87 -19.38
CA THR A 131 33.88 -3.89 -18.83
C THR A 131 33.97 -3.37 -17.39
N GLN A 132 32.98 -2.60 -16.95
CA GLN A 132 32.91 -2.02 -15.60
C GLN A 132 32.30 -2.98 -14.56
N GLY A 133 31.83 -4.16 -15.02
CA GLY A 133 31.29 -5.20 -14.17
C GLY A 133 29.84 -4.99 -13.73
N PRO A 134 29.22 -6.03 -13.13
CA PRO A 134 27.78 -6.06 -12.86
C PRO A 134 27.34 -4.95 -11.89
N TRP A 135 28.17 -4.67 -10.90
CA TRP A 135 27.86 -3.70 -9.85
C TRP A 135 27.74 -2.27 -10.37
N HIS A 136 28.56 -1.93 -11.36
CA HIS A 136 28.49 -0.63 -12.01
C HIS A 136 27.38 -0.59 -13.05
N VAL A 137 27.33 -1.60 -13.92
CA VAL A 137 26.35 -1.66 -15.02
C VAL A 137 24.91 -1.57 -14.51
N PHE A 138 24.59 -2.29 -13.43
CA PHE A 138 23.26 -2.25 -12.83
C PHE A 138 23.02 -1.09 -11.86
N GLY A 139 24.03 -0.26 -11.64
CA GLY A 139 23.94 0.98 -10.86
C GLY A 139 23.91 0.81 -9.36
N PHE A 140 24.31 -0.35 -8.84
CA PHE A 140 24.46 -0.53 -7.40
C PHE A 140 25.50 0.41 -6.81
N THR A 141 26.52 0.78 -7.57
CA THR A 141 27.58 1.70 -7.14
C THR A 141 27.28 3.18 -7.40
N GLU A 142 26.10 3.51 -7.94
CA GLU A 142 25.72 4.90 -8.22
C GLU A 142 25.53 5.69 -6.93
N ASP A 143 26.10 6.89 -6.89
CA ASP A 143 25.97 7.79 -5.73
C ASP A 143 24.49 8.10 -5.46
N ALA A 144 23.66 8.26 -6.48
CA ALA A 144 22.22 8.47 -6.31
C ALA A 144 21.53 7.30 -5.60
N VAL A 145 21.87 6.07 -5.97
CA VAL A 145 21.33 4.84 -5.35
C VAL A 145 21.81 4.73 -3.91
N GLN A 146 23.10 4.96 -3.67
CA GLN A 146 23.69 4.84 -2.35
C GLN A 146 23.20 5.94 -1.39
N LEU A 147 23.04 7.17 -1.90
CA LEU A 147 22.43 8.27 -1.14
C LEU A 147 20.99 7.95 -0.77
N GLU A 148 20.19 7.32 -1.64
CA GLU A 148 18.84 6.92 -1.24
C GLU A 148 18.84 5.79 -0.21
N LEU A 149 19.69 4.79 -0.38
CA LEU A 149 19.85 3.76 0.64
C LEU A 149 20.35 4.32 1.98
N ASP A 150 21.13 5.39 1.97
CA ASP A 150 21.58 6.10 3.16
C ASP A 150 20.52 7.02 3.76
N LYS A 151 19.64 7.62 2.95
CA LYS A 151 18.48 8.39 3.43
C LYS A 151 17.51 7.51 4.23
N VAL A 152 17.37 6.23 3.86
CA VAL A 152 16.62 5.22 4.63
C VAL A 152 17.18 5.04 6.06
N LYS A 153 18.44 5.41 6.35
CA LYS A 153 19.01 5.36 7.72
C LYS A 153 18.83 6.64 8.55
N LYS A 154 18.37 7.77 7.97
CA LYS A 154 18.20 9.04 8.70
C LYS A 154 16.77 9.33 9.13
N LYS A 155 15.83 8.45 8.80
CA LYS A 155 14.45 8.49 9.28
C LYS A 155 14.27 7.34 10.27
N ASP A 156 14.12 7.67 11.55
CA ASP A 156 13.68 6.74 12.58
C ASP A 156 12.41 6.00 12.10
N ASP A 157 12.53 4.68 11.93
CA ASP A 157 11.55 3.58 12.07
C ASP A 157 10.04 3.74 11.77
N THR A 158 9.54 4.81 11.16
CA THR A 158 8.07 4.97 10.94
C THR A 158 7.63 5.71 9.67
N GLU A 159 8.53 6.30 8.88
CA GLU A 159 8.12 7.24 7.80
C GLU A 159 8.16 6.70 6.36
N ASP A 160 8.53 5.43 6.13
CA ASP A 160 8.50 4.82 4.78
C ASP A 160 7.24 3.99 4.49
N LEU A 161 6.27 4.00 5.41
CA LEU A 161 4.92 3.50 5.16
C LEU A 161 4.05 4.67 4.72
N VAL A 162 3.55 4.62 3.49
CA VAL A 162 2.67 5.67 2.96
C VAL A 162 1.32 5.57 3.65
N ASP A 163 0.89 6.64 4.32
CA ASP A 163 -0.47 6.78 4.86
C ASP A 163 -1.51 6.42 3.79
N GLY A 164 -2.33 5.40 4.07
CA GLY A 164 -3.34 4.92 3.12
C GLY A 164 -2.90 3.82 2.16
N ILE A 165 -1.77 3.16 2.40
CA ILE A 165 -1.41 1.86 1.80
C ILE A 165 -1.43 0.79 2.88
N LEU A 166 -2.23 -0.27 2.69
CA LEU A 166 -2.32 -1.38 3.63
C LEU A 166 -1.24 -2.38 3.26
N TYR A 167 -0.19 -2.44 4.07
CA TYR A 167 0.88 -3.40 3.90
C TYR A 167 0.43 -4.74 4.50
N CYS A 168 0.71 -5.83 3.78
CA CYS A 168 0.51 -7.21 4.23
C CYS A 168 1.90 -7.85 4.29
N GLU A 169 2.61 -7.67 5.40
CA GLU A 169 3.92 -8.29 5.60
C GLU A 169 3.82 -9.81 5.78
N GLU A 170 2.65 -10.30 6.25
CA GLU A 170 2.36 -11.73 6.43
C GLU A 170 1.42 -12.29 5.35
N PRO A 171 1.57 -13.58 4.95
CA PRO A 171 0.93 -14.15 3.76
C PRO A 171 -0.58 -14.35 3.85
N ASP A 172 -1.18 -14.31 5.05
CA ASP A 172 -2.60 -14.70 5.22
C ASP A 172 -3.55 -13.52 5.48
N LYS A 173 -3.19 -12.51 6.30
CA LYS A 173 -4.00 -11.29 6.56
C LYS A 173 -3.16 -10.12 7.11
N PRO A 174 -3.53 -8.85 6.85
CA PRO A 174 -2.93 -7.71 7.51
C PRO A 174 -3.25 -7.71 9.02
N THR A 175 -2.23 -7.39 9.82
CA THR A 175 -2.26 -7.27 11.27
C THR A 175 -2.99 -6.01 11.73
N SER A 176 -3.38 -5.98 13.01
CA SER A 176 -4.05 -4.78 13.58
C SER A 176 -3.17 -3.53 13.52
N GLU A 177 -1.85 -3.68 13.67
CA GLU A 177 -0.90 -2.57 13.51
C GLU A 177 -0.89 -2.03 12.08
N GLU A 178 -0.89 -2.90 11.07
CA GLU A 178 -0.93 -2.47 9.67
C GLU A 178 -2.22 -1.72 9.34
N PHE A 179 -3.36 -2.12 9.92
CA PHE A 179 -4.63 -1.41 9.78
C PHE A 179 -4.69 -0.08 10.55
N GLN A 180 -4.10 -0.02 11.74
CA GLN A 180 -3.95 1.24 12.49
C GLN A 180 -3.11 2.23 11.69
N ARG A 181 -1.96 1.78 11.17
CA ARG A 181 -1.11 2.58 10.29
C ARG A 181 -1.82 2.99 9.01
N TYR A 182 -2.54 2.07 8.35
CA TYR A 182 -3.30 2.34 7.13
C TYR A 182 -4.31 3.49 7.31
N LEU A 183 -4.99 3.52 8.46
CA LEU A 183 -5.96 4.56 8.81
C LEU A 183 -5.29 5.84 9.34
N GLY A 184 -3.98 5.83 9.56
CA GLY A 184 -3.20 6.94 10.13
C GLY A 184 -3.43 7.13 11.63
N VAL A 185 -3.74 6.05 12.36
CA VAL A 185 -3.89 6.04 13.83
C VAL A 185 -2.52 6.25 14.46
N GLN A 186 -2.42 7.19 15.41
CA GLN A 186 -1.22 7.46 16.18
C GLN A 186 -1.35 6.80 17.56
N PRO A 187 -0.69 5.67 17.85
CA PRO A 187 -0.92 4.91 19.09
C PRO A 187 -0.76 5.73 20.38
N GLU A 188 0.11 6.74 20.38
CA GLU A 188 0.36 7.61 21.52
C GLU A 188 -0.78 8.60 21.81
N VAL A 189 -1.58 8.92 20.80
CA VAL A 189 -2.64 9.95 20.85
C VAL A 189 -4.03 9.34 20.72
N ASP A 190 -4.14 8.26 19.94
CA ASP A 190 -5.36 7.64 19.47
C ASP A 190 -5.63 6.26 20.12
N ASP A 191 -4.97 5.92 21.25
CA ASP A 191 -5.18 4.66 22.00
C ASP A 191 -6.69 4.37 22.28
N HIS A 192 -7.47 5.43 22.48
CA HIS A 192 -8.92 5.35 22.71
C HIS A 192 -9.75 5.10 21.45
N PHE A 193 -9.17 5.19 20.26
CA PHE A 193 -9.83 5.08 18.95
C PHE A 193 -9.44 3.82 18.18
N VAL A 194 -8.65 2.92 18.79
CA VAL A 194 -8.24 1.62 18.21
C VAL A 194 -9.44 0.78 17.75
N TRP A 195 -10.62 0.97 18.36
CA TRP A 195 -11.86 0.35 17.92
C TRP A 195 -12.24 0.68 16.47
N ILE A 196 -11.88 1.87 15.96
CA ILE A 196 -12.11 2.27 14.56
C ILE A 196 -11.36 1.34 13.61
N SER A 197 -10.10 1.02 13.95
CA SER A 197 -9.28 0.08 13.19
C SER A 197 -9.83 -1.33 13.25
N HIS A 198 -10.24 -1.82 14.43
CA HIS A 198 -10.86 -3.13 14.55
C HIS A 198 -12.17 -3.26 13.76
N GLU A 199 -12.99 -2.21 13.73
CA GLU A 199 -14.20 -2.18 12.91
C GLU A 199 -13.89 -2.21 11.41
N PHE A 200 -12.81 -1.57 10.97
CA PHE A 200 -12.37 -1.61 9.58
C PHE A 200 -11.81 -2.99 9.19
N MET A 201 -11.09 -3.66 10.10
CA MET A 201 -10.57 -5.03 9.91
C MET A 201 -11.65 -6.09 9.68
N ASN A 202 -12.82 -5.90 10.29
CA ASN A 202 -13.93 -6.85 10.21
C ASN A 202 -14.81 -6.65 8.97
N GLU A 203 -14.57 -5.59 8.19
CA GLU A 203 -15.20 -5.41 6.89
C GLU A 203 -14.39 -6.11 5.79
N PRO A 204 -15.05 -6.69 4.77
CA PRO A 204 -14.35 -7.14 3.58
C PRO A 204 -13.66 -5.93 2.94
N LEU A 205 -12.32 -5.90 2.89
CA LEU A 205 -11.47 -4.79 2.39
C LEU A 205 -12.10 -4.05 1.18
N PRO A 206 -12.60 -2.79 1.34
CA PRO A 206 -13.40 -2.15 0.29
C PRO A 206 -13.13 -0.65 0.05
N ALA A 207 -13.95 -0.07 -0.83
CA ALA A 207 -14.12 1.35 -1.12
C ALA A 207 -14.42 2.29 0.10
N ASN A 208 -14.36 1.79 1.34
CA ASN A 208 -14.75 2.50 2.57
C ASN A 208 -13.59 3.19 3.29
N TYR A 209 -12.35 3.08 2.79
CA TYR A 209 -11.15 3.72 3.38
C TYR A 209 -11.40 5.19 3.78
N TYR A 210 -11.94 5.99 2.85
CA TYR A 210 -12.16 7.41 3.05
C TYR A 210 -13.17 7.70 4.17
N GLN A 211 -14.16 6.83 4.38
CA GLN A 211 -15.16 6.98 5.44
C GLN A 211 -14.52 6.79 6.82
N TYR A 212 -13.70 5.75 7.00
CA TYR A 212 -13.02 5.49 8.27
C TYR A 212 -11.92 6.52 8.57
N LYS A 213 -11.20 7.00 7.55
CA LYS A 213 -10.24 8.11 7.70
C LYS A 213 -10.92 9.41 8.15
N LYS A 214 -12.08 9.73 7.57
CA LYS A 214 -12.90 10.86 8.02
C LYS A 214 -13.42 10.66 9.43
N MET A 215 -13.86 9.45 9.78
CA MET A 215 -14.34 9.12 11.12
C MET A 215 -13.22 9.27 12.16
N LEU A 216 -11.99 8.85 11.84
CA LEU A 216 -10.83 9.07 12.70
C LEU A 216 -10.53 10.57 12.89
N SER A 217 -10.59 11.35 11.80
CA SER A 217 -10.43 12.82 11.88
C SER A 217 -11.50 13.47 12.76
N ALA A 218 -12.77 13.06 12.61
CA ALA A 218 -13.87 13.54 13.44
C ALA A 218 -13.72 13.12 14.91
N ALA A 219 -13.21 11.91 15.18
CA ALA A 219 -12.96 11.41 16.52
C ALA A 219 -11.85 12.23 17.23
N ARG A 220 -10.81 12.65 16.51
CA ARG A 220 -9.76 13.54 17.06
C ARG A 220 -10.31 14.90 17.51
N ILE A 221 -11.30 15.42 16.79
CA ILE A 221 -11.97 16.68 17.12
C ILE A 221 -12.93 16.51 18.30
N ASN A 222 -13.81 15.51 18.22
CA ASN A 222 -14.89 15.31 19.18
C ASN A 222 -14.45 14.60 20.47
N ARG A 223 -13.30 13.92 20.45
CA ARG A 223 -12.70 13.14 21.55
C ARG A 223 -13.73 12.30 22.32
N PRO A 224 -14.46 11.39 21.64
CA PRO A 224 -15.41 10.53 22.31
C PRO A 224 -14.69 9.66 23.35
N LEU A 225 -15.30 9.51 24.52
CA LEU A 225 -14.78 8.63 25.57
C LEU A 225 -14.79 7.17 25.10
N PRO A 226 -13.84 6.33 25.56
CA PRO A 226 -13.72 4.90 25.23
C PRO A 226 -14.80 4.07 25.94
N HIS A 227 -16.06 4.41 25.70
CA HIS A 227 -17.22 3.77 26.27
C HIS A 227 -18.25 3.54 25.17
N TRP A 228 -18.79 2.33 25.08
CA TRP A 228 -19.66 1.89 23.99
C TRP A 228 -20.82 2.85 23.70
N LYS A 229 -21.46 3.43 24.74
CA LYS A 229 -22.53 4.44 24.54
C LYS A 229 -22.04 5.70 23.83
N THR A 230 -20.86 6.19 24.18
CA THR A 230 -20.28 7.41 23.62
C THR A 230 -19.80 7.18 22.20
N ILE A 231 -19.24 5.99 21.93
CA ILE A 231 -18.86 5.55 20.59
C ILE A 231 -20.08 5.47 19.68
N MET A 232 -21.18 4.86 20.15
CA MET A 232 -22.42 4.77 19.37
C MET A 232 -23.03 6.14 19.08
N SER A 233 -23.15 7.02 20.08
CA SER A 233 -23.64 8.39 19.87
C SER A 233 -22.78 9.12 18.84
N PHE A 234 -21.45 9.01 18.93
CA PHE A 234 -20.53 9.59 17.97
C PHE A 234 -20.72 9.04 16.55
N GLN A 235 -20.88 7.73 16.38
CA GLN A 235 -21.10 7.13 15.05
C GLN A 235 -22.42 7.57 14.43
N VAL A 236 -23.48 7.72 15.23
CA VAL A 236 -24.77 8.25 14.76
C VAL A 236 -24.62 9.72 14.33
N GLU A 237 -23.97 10.55 15.16
CA GLU A 237 -23.69 11.94 14.82
C GLU A 237 -22.84 12.06 13.56
N PHE A 238 -21.82 11.20 13.40
CA PHE A 238 -20.97 11.16 12.22
C PHE A 238 -21.76 10.79 10.95
N LEU A 239 -22.60 9.74 10.99
CA LEU A 239 -23.47 9.34 9.88
C LEU A 239 -24.33 10.52 9.38
N PHE A 240 -24.93 11.27 10.31
CA PHE A 240 -25.76 12.41 9.95
C PHE A 240 -24.98 13.68 9.58
N SER A 241 -23.74 13.82 10.04
CA SER A 241 -22.85 14.90 9.61
C SER A 241 -22.42 14.79 8.15
N GLU A 242 -22.44 13.58 7.58
CA GLU A 242 -22.24 13.40 6.13
C GLU A 242 -23.52 13.65 5.33
N LEU A 243 -24.69 13.39 5.92
CA LEU A 243 -25.99 13.60 5.27
C LEU A 243 -26.44 15.06 5.28
N PHE A 244 -26.16 15.78 6.37
CA PHE A 244 -26.49 17.19 6.53
C PHE A 244 -25.21 18.01 6.37
N ASN A 245 -25.20 19.02 5.50
CA ASN A 245 -24.05 19.92 5.40
C ASN A 245 -24.06 20.87 6.61
N LEU A 246 -23.88 20.33 7.81
CA LEU A 246 -23.94 21.05 9.09
C LEU A 246 -22.90 22.20 9.18
N ASN A 247 -21.94 22.22 8.26
CA ASN A 247 -20.88 23.23 8.12
C ASN A 247 -21.26 24.40 7.18
N ASP A 248 -22.37 24.33 6.44
CA ASP A 248 -22.82 25.38 5.53
C ASP A 248 -24.24 25.86 5.90
N PRO A 249 -24.37 26.96 6.67
CA PRO A 249 -25.67 27.47 7.12
C PRO A 249 -26.54 28.02 5.98
N SER A 250 -26.03 28.08 4.74
CA SER A 250 -26.76 28.60 3.58
C SER A 250 -27.60 27.54 2.84
N LYS A 251 -27.39 26.24 3.11
CA LYS A 251 -28.18 25.15 2.52
C LYS A 251 -29.22 24.64 3.52
N THR A 252 -30.48 24.82 3.17
CA THR A 252 -31.58 24.21 3.91
C THR A 252 -31.62 22.70 3.63
N ASP A 253 -31.12 21.89 4.56
CA ASP A 253 -30.98 20.42 4.52
C ASP A 253 -32.32 19.62 4.47
N PHE A 254 -33.42 20.24 4.04
CA PHE A 254 -34.76 19.65 4.17
C PHE A 254 -35.09 18.53 3.17
N ASP A 255 -34.36 18.44 2.05
CA ASP A 255 -34.66 17.48 0.96
C ASP A 255 -33.71 16.27 0.89
N VAL A 256 -32.83 16.07 1.87
CA VAL A 256 -31.94 14.91 1.88
C VAL A 256 -32.74 13.65 2.24
N PRO A 257 -32.79 12.61 1.39
CA PRO A 257 -33.48 11.37 1.71
C PRO A 257 -32.76 10.65 2.86
N ILE A 258 -33.44 10.51 4.00
CA ILE A 258 -32.86 9.95 5.23
C ILE A 258 -32.97 8.41 5.24
N GLU A 259 -34.10 7.85 4.81
CA GLU A 259 -34.39 6.41 4.89
C GLU A 259 -33.85 5.61 3.68
N THR A 260 -32.66 5.94 3.20
CA THR A 260 -32.03 5.20 2.12
C THR A 260 -31.61 3.80 2.58
N VAL A 261 -31.49 2.88 1.64
CA VAL A 261 -31.01 1.51 1.91
C VAL A 261 -29.63 1.53 2.58
N ASN A 262 -28.74 2.41 2.12
CA ASN A 262 -27.39 2.56 2.67
C ASN A 262 -27.43 3.05 4.12
N ASN A 263 -28.24 4.06 4.44
CA ASN A 263 -28.35 4.57 5.81
C ASN A 263 -28.94 3.53 6.77
N VAL A 264 -29.83 2.66 6.28
CA VAL A 264 -30.35 1.54 7.07
C VAL A 264 -29.26 0.51 7.36
N PHE A 265 -28.39 0.20 6.38
CA PHE A 265 -27.24 -0.68 6.60
C PHE A 265 -26.22 -0.07 7.57
N GLU A 266 -25.90 1.22 7.43
CA GLU A 266 -25.01 1.92 8.37
C GLU A 266 -25.58 1.93 9.79
N LEU A 267 -26.88 2.21 9.95
CA LEU A 267 -27.49 2.20 11.26
C LEU A 267 -27.55 0.79 11.87
N ALA A 268 -27.86 -0.23 11.05
CA ALA A 268 -27.80 -1.62 11.48
C ALA A 268 -26.39 -2.00 11.96
N ARG A 269 -25.36 -1.54 11.24
CA ARG A 269 -23.97 -1.74 11.60
C ARG A 269 -23.63 -1.08 12.93
N ILE A 270 -24.05 0.17 13.17
CA ILE A 270 -23.83 0.88 14.45
C ILE A 270 -24.48 0.11 15.60
N PHE A 271 -25.71 -0.38 15.42
CA PHE A 271 -26.43 -1.15 16.45
C PHE A 271 -26.07 -2.64 16.48
N LYS A 272 -25.15 -3.11 15.63
CA LYS A 272 -24.77 -4.53 15.48
C LYS A 272 -25.98 -5.45 15.24
N VAL A 273 -26.92 -4.98 14.42
CA VAL A 273 -28.12 -5.71 14.01
C VAL A 273 -27.86 -6.44 12.70
N ASP A 274 -28.08 -7.76 12.68
CA ASP A 274 -28.10 -8.52 11.44
C ASP A 274 -29.50 -8.45 10.81
N ILE A 275 -29.65 -7.62 9.77
CA ILE A 275 -30.93 -7.45 9.05
C ILE A 275 -31.35 -8.74 8.32
N LYS A 276 -30.43 -9.65 8.00
CA LYS A 276 -30.77 -10.92 7.35
C LYS A 276 -31.42 -11.88 8.32
N GLU A 277 -30.92 -11.93 9.55
CA GLU A 277 -31.50 -12.73 10.62
C GLU A 277 -32.76 -12.07 11.22
N GLU A 278 -32.78 -10.74 11.30
CA GLU A 278 -33.84 -9.96 11.94
C GLU A 278 -34.46 -8.89 11.00
N PRO A 279 -35.11 -9.30 9.90
CA PRO A 279 -35.61 -8.37 8.88
C PRO A 279 -36.67 -7.40 9.41
N TYR A 280 -37.38 -7.77 10.47
CA TYR A 280 -38.39 -6.94 11.13
C TYR A 280 -37.78 -5.68 11.78
N LEU A 281 -36.51 -5.73 12.18
CA LEU A 281 -35.81 -4.56 12.74
C LEU A 281 -35.53 -3.48 11.71
N THR A 282 -35.61 -3.78 10.41
CA THR A 282 -35.51 -2.78 9.33
C THR A 282 -36.47 -1.61 9.54
N HIS A 283 -37.71 -1.88 9.95
CA HIS A 283 -38.69 -0.83 10.23
C HIS A 283 -38.28 0.04 11.43
N VAL A 284 -37.72 -0.59 12.47
CA VAL A 284 -37.27 0.13 13.66
C VAL A 284 -36.03 0.97 13.37
N LEU A 285 -35.10 0.46 12.55
CA LEU A 285 -33.95 1.20 12.07
C LEU A 285 -34.36 2.42 11.24
N LYS A 286 -35.34 2.30 10.34
CA LYS A 286 -35.91 3.46 9.62
C LYS A 286 -36.51 4.51 10.56
N ARG A 287 -37.24 4.07 11.59
CA ARG A 287 -37.78 4.97 12.62
C ARG A 287 -36.68 5.66 13.41
N ALA A 288 -35.63 4.93 13.78
CA ALA A 288 -34.46 5.46 14.46
C ALA A 288 -33.70 6.46 13.57
N LEU A 289 -33.57 6.20 12.26
CA LEU A 289 -32.97 7.13 11.31
C LEU A 289 -33.71 8.48 11.30
N ARG A 290 -35.06 8.48 11.22
CA ARG A 290 -35.85 9.72 11.31
C ARG A 290 -35.64 10.45 12.63
N HIS A 291 -35.69 9.70 13.73
CA HIS A 291 -35.52 10.26 15.07
C HIS A 291 -34.15 10.93 15.25
N TYR A 292 -33.07 10.22 14.91
CA TYR A 292 -31.72 10.76 15.05
C TYR A 292 -31.42 11.88 14.05
N ALA A 293 -32.00 11.83 12.84
CA ALA A 293 -31.94 12.94 11.91
C ALA A 293 -32.53 14.23 12.52
N ASP A 294 -33.69 14.13 13.18
CA ASP A 294 -34.32 15.27 13.85
C ASP A 294 -33.51 15.75 15.05
N VAL A 295 -32.92 14.84 15.84
CA VAL A 295 -32.02 15.16 16.96
C VAL A 295 -30.78 15.93 16.47
N VAL A 296 -30.10 15.44 15.42
CA VAL A 296 -28.90 16.06 14.87
C VAL A 296 -29.23 17.39 14.17
N ARG A 297 -30.31 17.48 13.38
CA ARG A 297 -30.79 18.74 12.79
C ARG A 297 -31.10 19.81 13.84
N SER A 298 -31.66 19.40 14.97
CA SER A 298 -31.94 20.30 16.09
C SER A 298 -30.71 20.60 16.96
N LYS A 299 -29.51 20.16 16.56
CA LYS A 299 -28.24 20.31 17.28
C LYS A 299 -28.30 19.81 18.73
N ARG A 300 -29.18 18.83 18.98
CA ARG A 300 -29.26 18.14 20.27
C ARG A 300 -28.27 16.99 20.28
N ALA A 301 -27.68 16.72 21.44
CA ALA A 301 -26.80 15.57 21.62
C ALA A 301 -27.59 14.27 21.42
N VAL A 302 -27.01 13.31 20.70
CA VAL A 302 -27.62 11.99 20.54
C VAL A 302 -27.57 11.26 21.88
N GLY A 303 -28.74 11.01 22.47
CA GLY A 303 -28.87 10.09 23.59
C GLY A 303 -28.51 8.70 23.06
N GLY A 304 -27.57 8.02 23.71
CA GLY A 304 -27.07 6.74 23.23
C GLY A 304 -28.13 5.63 23.29
N VAL A 305 -27.78 4.53 23.96
CA VAL A 305 -28.57 3.29 23.84
C VAL A 305 -29.92 3.34 24.56
N GLU A 306 -30.08 4.18 25.58
CA GLU A 306 -31.37 4.42 26.21
C GLU A 306 -32.37 5.09 25.28
N GLU A 307 -31.93 5.97 24.39
CA GLU A 307 -32.81 6.61 23.40
C GLU A 307 -33.25 5.59 22.33
N PHE A 308 -32.31 4.78 21.84
CA PHE A 308 -32.62 3.66 20.94
C PHE A 308 -33.56 2.63 21.59
N ARG A 309 -33.31 2.24 22.85
CA ARG A 309 -34.14 1.30 23.59
C ARG A 309 -35.55 1.83 23.80
N ASN A 310 -35.70 3.12 24.06
CA ASN A 310 -37.02 3.78 24.15
C ASN A 310 -37.76 3.79 22.80
N LEU A 311 -37.04 3.82 21.67
CA LEU A 311 -37.62 3.69 20.33
C LEU A 311 -38.05 2.26 20.00
N MET A 312 -37.32 1.25 20.53
CA MET A 312 -37.65 -0.17 20.38
C MET A 312 -38.87 -0.61 21.21
N GLN A 313 -39.16 0.08 22.31
CA GLN A 313 -40.28 -0.22 23.22
C GLN A 313 -41.61 0.45 22.82
N ARG A 314 -41.63 1.28 21.77
CA ARG A 314 -42.76 2.06 21.27
C ARG A 314 -43.11 1.68 19.83
#